data_AF-A0AA42EA40-F1
#
_entry.id   AF-A0AA42EA40-F1
#
_cell.length_a   1.000
_cell.length_b   1.000
_cell.length_c   1.000
_cell.angle_alpha   90.00
_cell.angle_beta   90.00
_cell.angle_gamma   90.00
#
_symmetry.space_group_name_H-M   'P 1'
#
loop_
_entity.id
_entity.type
_entity.pdbx_description
1 polymer ?
#
loop_
_entity_poly.entity_id
_entity_poly.type
_entity_poly.pdbx_seq_one_letter_code
_entity_poly.pdbx_strand_id
1 'polypeptide(L)' 'MSDASLCRGLFGSGLVHEADGTPLRPGGLLLTELMLRHARFAAGATVLDVGCGQGAGTACLAARDLRAIGIDLS' A
#
# COMPACT_ATOMS: atom_id res chain seq x y z
N MET A 1 -2.50 25.83 13.37
CA MET A 1 -1.30 25.45 12.60
C MET A 1 -1.50 24.02 12.16
N SER A 2 -1.46 23.74 10.85
CA SER A 2 -1.83 22.41 10.32
C SER A 2 -0.79 21.36 10.73
N ASP A 3 -1.28 20.35 11.44
CA ASP A 3 -0.59 19.16 11.96
C ASP A 3 0.13 18.33 10.87
N ALA A 4 -0.21 18.55 9.59
CA ALA A 4 0.38 17.84 8.44
C ALA A 4 1.91 18.01 8.29
N SER A 5 2.51 19.03 8.92
CA SER A 5 3.96 19.23 8.92
C SER A 5 4.73 18.13 9.67
N LEU A 6 4.13 17.53 10.70
CA LEU A 6 4.80 16.54 11.55
C LEU A 6 4.92 15.17 10.86
N CYS A 7 4.01 14.87 9.95
CA CYS A 7 3.98 13.58 9.23
C CYS A 7 4.77 13.58 7.92
N ARG A 8 5.45 14.69 7.57
CA ARG A 8 6.13 14.83 6.28
C ARG A 8 7.29 13.84 6.19
N GLY A 9 7.20 12.89 5.25
CA GLY A 9 8.21 11.85 5.03
C GLY A 9 8.11 10.63 5.95
N LEU A 10 7.28 10.67 7.00
CA LEU A 10 7.10 9.58 7.96
C LEU A 10 6.65 8.29 7.26
N PHE A 11 5.69 8.41 6.34
CA PHE A 11 5.13 7.27 5.61
C PHE A 11 5.87 6.92 4.32
N GLY A 12 6.90 7.71 3.95
CA GLY A 12 7.65 7.54 2.71
C GLY A 12 8.88 6.65 2.83
N SER A 13 9.33 6.32 4.05
CA SER A 13 10.53 5.52 4.29
C SER A 13 10.27 4.01 4.42
N GLY A 14 9.01 3.57 4.54
CA GLY A 14 8.66 2.17 4.80
C GLY A 14 9.10 1.63 6.17
N LEU A 15 9.84 2.42 6.97
CA LEU A 15 10.42 2.02 8.25
C LEU A 15 9.50 2.25 9.44
N VAL A 16 8.38 2.93 9.25
CA VAL A 16 7.43 3.23 10.33
C VAL A 16 6.40 2.12 10.38
N HIS A 17 6.34 1.43 11.51
CA HIS A 17 5.46 0.29 11.72
C HIS A 17 4.97 0.24 13.17
N GLU A 18 3.83 -0.42 13.38
CA GLU A 18 3.32 -0.79 14.70
C GLU A 18 4.29 -1.76 15.41
N ALA A 19 4.03 -2.02 16.69
CA ALA A 19 4.85 -2.94 17.49
C ALA A 19 4.87 -4.38 16.95
N ASP A 20 3.86 -4.78 16.18
CA ASP A 20 3.77 -6.08 15.52
C ASP A 20 4.43 -6.11 14.13
N GLY A 21 5.07 -5.02 13.70
CA GLY A 21 5.72 -4.90 12.40
C GLY A 21 4.77 -4.48 11.27
N THR A 22 3.49 -4.21 11.55
CA THR A 22 2.52 -3.73 10.56
C THR A 22 2.93 -2.33 10.07
N PRO A 23 3.14 -2.11 8.76
CA PRO A 23 3.51 -0.79 8.24
C PRO A 23 2.46 0.27 8.61
N LEU A 24 2.92 1.35 9.24
CA LEU A 24 2.11 2.53 9.52
C LEU A 24 1.99 3.32 8.23
N ARG A 25 0.76 3.43 7.72
CA ARG A 25 0.42 4.24 6.56
C ARG A 25 -0.99 4.82 6.71
N PRO A 26 -1.25 6.07 6.29
CA PRO A 26 -2.57 6.66 6.41
C PRO A 26 -3.63 5.79 5.75
N GLY A 27 -4.69 5.46 6.49
CA GLY A 27 -5.79 4.62 5.99
C GLY A 27 -5.52 3.12 5.91
N GLY A 28 -4.29 2.64 6.21
CA GLY A 28 -3.98 1.21 6.36
C GLY A 28 -4.39 0.33 5.17
N LEU A 29 -4.84 -0.90 5.46
CA LEU A 29 -5.32 -1.83 4.43
C LEU A 29 -6.71 -1.46 3.89
N LEU A 30 -7.56 -0.87 4.73
CA LEU A 30 -8.90 -0.41 4.36
C LEU A 30 -8.87 0.56 3.18
N LEU A 31 -7.91 1.50 3.17
CA LEU A 31 -7.74 2.43 2.06
C LEU A 31 -7.36 1.71 0.76
N THR A 32 -6.46 0.73 0.82
CA THR A 32 -6.14 -0.10 -0.35
C THR A 32 -7.39 -0.79 -0.88
N GLU A 33 -8.21 -1.40 -0.02
CA GLU A 33 -9.44 -2.03 -0.49
C GLU A 33 -10.39 -1.03 -1.15
N LEU A 34 -10.52 0.17 -0.58
CA LEU A 34 -11.35 1.23 -1.14
C LEU A 34 -10.84 1.67 -2.52
N MET A 35 -9.53 1.86 -2.67
CA MET A 35 -8.90 2.18 -3.95
C MET A 35 -9.12 1.08 -4.97
N LEU A 36 -8.93 -0.19 -4.61
CA LEU A 36 -9.13 -1.32 -5.52
C LEU A 36 -10.58 -1.44 -6.01
N ARG A 37 -11.56 -1.18 -5.14
CA ARG A 37 -12.98 -1.13 -5.54
C ARG A 37 -13.24 -0.04 -6.57
N HIS A 38 -12.58 1.11 -6.46
CA HIS A 38 -12.75 2.24 -7.38
C HIS A 38 -11.93 2.09 -8.68
N ALA A 39 -10.79 1.41 -8.61
CA ALA A 39 -9.92 1.18 -9.76
C ALA A 39 -10.55 0.27 -10.81
N ARG A 40 -11.48 -0.62 -10.41
CA ARG A 40 -12.28 -1.48 -11.30
C ARG A 40 -11.42 -2.24 -12.32
N PHE A 41 -10.30 -2.81 -11.86
CA PHE A 41 -9.45 -3.65 -12.70
C PHE A 41 -10.23 -4.83 -13.26
N ALA A 42 -9.96 -5.17 -14.53
CA ALA A 42 -10.45 -6.39 -15.12
C ALA A 42 -9.73 -7.61 -14.48
N ALA A 43 -10.42 -8.75 -14.42
CA ALA A 43 -9.80 -10.02 -14.04
C ALA A 43 -8.58 -10.30 -14.91
N GLY A 44 -7.50 -10.78 -14.29
CA GLY A 44 -6.21 -11.06 -14.93
C GLY A 44 -5.37 -9.82 -15.28
N ALA A 45 -5.83 -8.60 -15.00
CA ALA A 45 -5.08 -7.39 -15.30
C ALA A 45 -3.73 -7.35 -14.54
N THR A 46 -2.70 -6.82 -15.19
CA THR A 46 -1.39 -6.58 -14.58
C THR A 46 -1.42 -5.25 -13.82
N VAL A 47 -1.04 -5.28 -12.54
CA VAL A 47 -1.00 -4.11 -11.67
C VAL A 47 0.37 -4.00 -10.99
N LEU A 48 0.95 -2.80 -11.04
CA LEU A 48 2.20 -2.47 -10.38
C LEU A 48 1.92 -1.76 -9.05
N ASP A 49 2.38 -2.32 -7.94
CA ASP A 49 2.40 -1.72 -6.60
C ASP A 49 3.76 -1.05 -6.37
N VAL A 50 3.79 0.29 -6.42
CA VAL A 50 5.01 1.09 -6.29
C VAL A 50 5.17 1.56 -4.85
N GLY A 51 6.32 1.26 -4.24
CA GLY A 51 6.51 1.45 -2.80
C GLY A 51 5.78 0.36 -2.02
N CYS A 52 5.90 -0.89 -2.47
CA CYS A 52 5.11 -2.00 -1.92
C CYS A 52 5.51 -2.36 -0.48
N GLY A 53 6.65 -1.86 0.02
CA GLY A 53 7.26 -2.21 1.29
C GLY A 53 7.37 -3.74 1.43
N GLN A 54 6.84 -4.26 2.53
CA GLN A 54 6.77 -5.70 2.81
C GLN A 54 5.76 -6.48 1.93
N GLY A 55 5.06 -5.81 1.00
CA GLY A 55 4.21 -6.47 0.00
C GLY A 55 2.76 -6.73 0.40
N ALA A 56 2.26 -6.16 1.51
CA ALA A 56 0.87 -6.35 1.95
C ALA A 56 -0.16 -5.88 0.91
N GLY A 57 0.13 -4.78 0.20
CA GLY A 57 -0.69 -4.29 -0.92
C GLY A 57 -0.66 -5.23 -2.11
N THR A 58 0.54 -5.64 -2.55
CA THR A 58 0.76 -6.65 -3.59
C THR A 58 0.02 -7.96 -3.32
N ALA A 59 0.03 -8.47 -2.09
CA ALA A 59 -0.71 -9.67 -1.70
C ALA A 59 -2.24 -9.48 -1.83
N CYS A 60 -2.75 -8.30 -1.46
CA CYS A 60 -4.16 -7.94 -1.58
C CYS A 60 -4.63 -7.89 -3.04
N LEU A 61 -3.75 -7.46 -3.96
CA LEU A 61 -3.96 -7.52 -5.41
C LEU A 61 -4.00 -8.96 -5.93
N ALA A 62 -3.00 -9.77 -5.57
CA ALA A 62 -2.90 -11.17 -6.03
C ALA A 62 -4.11 -12.01 -5.60
N ALA A 63 -4.67 -11.75 -4.42
CA ALA A 63 -5.88 -12.40 -3.93
C ALA A 63 -7.16 -12.06 -4.73
N ARG A 64 -7.12 -11.08 -5.64
CA ARG A 64 -8.28 -10.59 -6.42
C ARG A 64 -8.21 -10.96 -7.90
N ASP A 65 -7.54 -12.06 -8.24
CA ASP A 65 -7.33 -12.51 -9.62
C ASP A 65 -6.61 -11.46 -10.49
N LEU A 66 -5.69 -10.70 -9.87
CA LEU A 66 -4.84 -9.73 -10.56
C LEU A 66 -3.41 -10.26 -10.63
N ARG A 67 -2.70 -9.92 -11.72
CA ARG A 67 -1.27 -10.16 -11.84
C ARG A 67 -0.52 -9.00 -11.16
N ALA A 68 -0.21 -9.19 -9.89
CA ALA A 68 0.45 -8.18 -9.06
C ALA A 68 1.97 -8.21 -9.22
N ILE A 69 2.59 -7.04 -9.38
CA ILE A 69 4.04 -6.84 -9.36
C ILE A 69 4.33 -5.79 -8.29
N GLY A 70 5.18 -6.08 -7.32
CA GLY A 70 5.61 -5.12 -6.30
C GLY A 70 7.03 -4.63 -6.55
N ILE A 71 7.27 -3.33 -6.41
CA ILE A 71 8.62 -2.75 -6.40
C ILE A 71 8.79 -1.83 -5.19
N ASP A 72 9.95 -1.90 -4.55
CA ASP A 72 10.38 -0.97 -3.50
C ASP A 72 11.88 -0.68 -3.64
N LEU A 73 12.32 0.46 -3.12
CA LEU A 73 13.72 0.89 -3.13
C LEU A 73 14.49 0.50 -1.86
N SER A 74 13.76 0.05 -0.82
CA SER A 74 14.31 -0.39 0.46
C SER A 74 15.21 -1.62 0.37
#